data_AF-A0A1V6GSL0-F1
#
_entry.id   AF-A0A1V6GSL0-F1
#
_cell.length_a   1.000
_cell.length_b   1.000
_cell.length_c   1.000
_cell.angle_alpha   90.00
_cell.angle_beta   90.00
_cell.angle_gamma   90.00
#
_symmetry.space_group_name_H-M   'P 1'
#
loop_
_entity.id
_entity.type
_entity.pdbx_description
1 polymer ?
#
loop_
_entity_poly.entity_id
_entity_poly.type
_entity_poly.pdbx_seq_one_letter_code
_entity_poly.pdbx_strand_id
1 'polypeptide(L)'
;MSDYYFLMCLLPPLPEALGEKIPMRFGELSATVMRNVHPEHHELAGALLHGVDAYNWEQMDQGRDLFREGGLLSRQDMTDNRDLPDFIRAFRDEWERGIYRTYVYDRLWELYYSYAHDVAERFGCRFLIDYLSWEIELRSSLAAMRIREEGGIVEDHAILEFFHPRDFSNLMTQLRNQKNPLEAERALDEERLRQIGRNEGIAPFSIDALLAYVARSAIYSRWEMITQDFDIETYLWHGGSM
;
A
#
# COMPACT_ATOMS: atom_id res chain seq x y z
N MET A 1 11.96 13.66 23.24
CA MET A 1 12.40 14.72 22.31
C MET A 1 11.76 14.40 20.97
N SER A 2 11.84 15.26 19.97
CA SER A 2 11.26 14.96 18.66
C SER A 2 12.25 14.07 17.90
N ASP A 3 12.01 12.75 17.92
CA ASP A 3 13.01 11.73 17.55
C ASP A 3 13.39 11.79 16.05
N TYR A 4 12.54 12.40 15.22
CA TYR A 4 12.71 12.46 13.77
C TYR A 4 12.85 13.87 13.19
N TYR A 5 13.15 14.89 14.01
CA TYR A 5 13.28 16.28 13.53
C TYR A 5 14.19 16.40 12.31
N PHE A 6 15.42 15.87 12.40
CA PHE A 6 16.42 15.98 11.35
C PHE A 6 15.98 15.26 10.07
N LEU A 7 15.48 14.02 10.19
CA LEU A 7 15.01 13.25 9.04
C LEU A 7 13.84 13.96 8.35
N MET A 8 12.85 14.43 9.11
CA MET A 8 11.68 15.12 8.55
C MET A 8 12.04 16.46 7.88
N CYS A 9 13.10 17.14 8.32
CA CYS A 9 13.61 18.35 7.65
C CYS A 9 14.44 18.05 6.39
N LEU A 10 14.99 16.84 6.24
CA LEU A 10 15.69 16.41 5.04
C LEU A 10 14.74 15.92 3.94
N LEU A 11 13.58 15.40 4.33
CA LEU A 11 12.59 14.91 3.39
C LEU A 11 11.94 16.10 2.66
N PRO A 12 11.80 16.03 1.32
CA PRO A 12 11.24 17.14 0.55
C PRO A 12 9.75 17.33 0.86
N PRO A 13 9.19 18.53 0.67
CA PRO A 13 7.74 18.70 0.74
C PRO A 13 7.05 17.82 -0.33
N LEU A 14 5.91 17.24 0.03
CA LEU A 14 5.08 16.51 -0.92
C LEU A 14 4.30 17.50 -1.80
N PRO A 15 3.91 17.10 -3.02
CA PRO A 15 3.10 17.95 -3.90
C PRO A 15 1.73 18.28 -3.30
N GLU A 16 1.11 19.35 -3.79
CA GLU A 16 -0.22 19.76 -3.31
C GLU A 16 -1.33 18.95 -4.00
N ALA A 17 -1.10 18.52 -5.24
CA ALA A 17 -2.09 17.81 -6.05
C ALA A 17 -1.58 16.46 -6.61
N LEU A 18 -2.50 15.51 -6.77
CA LEU A 18 -2.22 14.25 -7.45
C LEU A 18 -1.88 14.48 -8.93
N GLY A 19 -0.80 13.82 -9.38
CA GLY A 19 -0.28 13.91 -10.75
C GLY A 19 0.89 14.90 -10.90
N GLU A 20 1.20 15.67 -9.87
CA GLU A 20 2.40 16.50 -9.82
C GLU A 20 3.66 15.66 -9.57
N LYS A 21 4.79 16.14 -10.08
CA LYS A 21 6.09 15.49 -9.95
C LYS A 21 6.56 15.49 -8.50
N ILE A 22 6.94 14.32 -7.98
CA ILE A 22 7.53 14.25 -6.63
C ILE A 22 9.01 14.68 -6.69
N PRO A 23 9.52 15.44 -5.71
CA PRO A 23 10.92 15.89 -5.72
C PRO A 23 11.94 14.76 -5.56
N MET A 24 11.53 13.64 -4.97
CA MET A 24 12.36 12.47 -4.69
C MET A 24 11.55 11.22 -5.02
N ARG A 25 12.13 10.27 -5.76
CA ARG A 25 11.47 9.02 -6.10
C ARG A 25 11.15 8.22 -4.85
N PHE A 26 10.04 7.48 -4.86
CA PHE A 26 9.62 6.73 -3.67
C PHE A 26 10.62 5.65 -3.24
N GLY A 27 11.34 5.02 -4.18
CA GLY A 27 12.45 4.11 -3.86
C GLY A 27 13.60 4.81 -3.11
N GLU A 28 13.96 6.03 -3.52
CA GLU A 28 15.01 6.81 -2.85
C GLU A 28 14.57 7.30 -1.46
N LEU A 29 13.30 7.69 -1.34
CA LEU A 29 12.67 8.17 -0.12
C LEU A 29 12.61 7.06 0.93
N SER A 30 12.02 5.91 0.59
CA SER A 30 11.94 4.74 1.46
C SER A 30 13.33 4.27 1.91
N ALA A 31 14.30 4.20 1.00
CA ALA A 31 15.68 3.85 1.35
C ALA A 31 16.32 4.89 2.29
N THR A 32 16.02 6.18 2.10
CA THR A 32 16.49 7.26 2.99
C THR A 32 15.87 7.14 4.37
N VAL A 33 14.58 6.84 4.47
CA VAL A 33 13.90 6.59 5.74
C VAL A 33 14.52 5.38 6.44
N MET A 34 14.65 4.24 5.76
CA MET A 34 15.21 3.01 6.37
C MET A 34 16.67 3.15 6.81
N ARG A 35 17.46 4.02 6.17
CA ARG A 35 18.85 4.29 6.61
C ARG A 35 18.95 5.18 7.85
N ASN A 36 17.94 6.00 8.12
CA ASN A 36 18.01 7.06 9.13
C ASN A 36 16.96 6.92 10.23
N VAL A 37 16.01 6.00 10.11
CA VAL A 37 15.04 5.70 11.17
C VAL A 37 15.78 5.08 12.36
N HIS A 38 15.32 5.37 13.59
CA HIS A 38 15.98 4.84 14.77
C HIS A 38 15.90 3.30 14.74
N PRO A 39 16.96 2.55 15.12
CA PRO A 39 16.97 1.10 15.02
C PRO A 39 15.79 0.41 15.70
N GLU A 40 15.24 1.00 16.76
CA GLU A 40 14.06 0.45 17.45
C GLU A 40 12.80 0.51 16.58
N HIS A 41 12.69 1.42 15.62
CA HIS A 41 11.53 1.56 14.72
C HIS A 41 11.78 0.96 13.33
N HIS A 42 12.90 0.26 13.11
CA HIS A 42 13.18 -0.39 11.82
C HIS A 42 12.08 -1.38 11.42
N GLU A 43 11.65 -2.23 12.35
CA GLU A 43 10.59 -3.22 12.10
C GLU A 43 9.26 -2.53 11.76
N LEU A 44 8.94 -1.45 12.48
CA LEU A 44 7.72 -0.67 12.26
C LEU A 44 7.71 0.05 10.90
N ALA A 45 8.81 0.68 10.52
CA ALA A 45 8.95 1.28 9.19
C ALA A 45 8.90 0.21 8.09
N GLY A 46 9.55 -0.93 8.31
CA GLY A 46 9.49 -2.08 7.42
C GLY A 46 8.08 -2.63 7.26
N ALA A 47 7.27 -2.69 8.33
CA ALA A 47 5.89 -3.14 8.27
C ALA A 47 5.03 -2.33 7.29
N LEU A 48 5.21 -1.00 7.23
CA LEU A 48 4.53 -0.17 6.23
C LEU A 48 5.04 -0.46 4.81
N LEU A 49 6.36 -0.54 4.62
CA LEU A 49 6.98 -0.73 3.31
C LEU A 49 6.73 -2.13 2.72
N HIS A 50 6.55 -3.14 3.57
CA HIS A 50 6.17 -4.48 3.15
C HIS A 50 4.80 -4.55 2.46
N GLY A 51 3.94 -3.53 2.57
CA GLY A 51 2.75 -3.44 1.74
C GLY A 51 3.06 -3.33 0.24
N VAL A 52 4.20 -2.69 -0.10
CA VAL A 52 4.73 -2.65 -1.46
C VAL A 52 5.24 -4.02 -1.87
N ASP A 53 5.90 -4.74 -0.96
CA ASP A 53 6.40 -6.10 -1.23
C ASP A 53 5.24 -7.09 -1.45
N ALA A 54 4.16 -7.01 -0.66
CA ALA A 54 2.96 -7.80 -0.86
C ALA A 54 2.33 -7.54 -2.24
N TYR A 55 2.24 -6.26 -2.65
CA TYR A 55 1.78 -5.88 -3.98
C TYR A 55 2.67 -6.44 -5.09
N ASN A 56 3.99 -6.26 -4.97
CA ASN A 56 4.96 -6.71 -5.96
C ASN A 56 4.94 -8.24 -6.10
N TRP A 57 4.80 -8.97 -4.99
CA TRP A 57 4.64 -10.42 -4.99
C TRP A 57 3.41 -10.85 -5.78
N GLU A 58 2.24 -10.25 -5.49
CA GLU A 58 1.00 -10.53 -6.21
C GLU A 58 1.13 -10.25 -7.72
N GLN A 59 1.74 -9.13 -8.11
CA GLN A 59 1.91 -8.82 -9.53
C GLN A 59 2.86 -9.80 -10.23
N MET A 60 3.99 -10.14 -9.59
CA MET A 60 4.98 -11.07 -10.13
C MET A 60 4.40 -12.48 -10.31
N ASP A 61 3.68 -12.99 -9.31
CA ASP A 61 3.08 -14.32 -9.34
C ASP A 61 1.98 -14.44 -10.41
N GLN A 62 1.26 -13.35 -10.67
CA GLN A 62 0.29 -13.27 -11.77
C GLN A 62 0.93 -13.08 -13.16
N GLY A 63 2.26 -13.06 -13.26
CA GLY A 63 2.99 -12.86 -14.51
C GLY A 63 2.87 -11.44 -15.08
N ARG A 64 2.48 -10.46 -14.26
CA ARG A 64 2.39 -9.06 -14.67
C ARG A 64 3.74 -8.39 -14.50
N ASP A 65 4.19 -7.65 -15.51
CA ASP A 65 5.44 -6.89 -15.42
C ASP A 65 5.25 -5.53 -14.74
N LEU A 66 4.67 -5.56 -13.55
CA LEU A 66 4.48 -4.39 -12.69
C LEU A 66 5.32 -4.58 -11.43
N PHE A 67 6.24 -3.65 -11.19
CA PHE A 67 7.07 -3.66 -9.99
C PHE A 67 7.20 -2.23 -9.48
N ARG A 68 6.71 -2.01 -8.26
CA ARG A 68 6.78 -0.72 -7.58
C ARG A 68 8.08 -0.62 -6.78
N GLU A 69 8.75 0.50 -6.92
CA GLU A 69 9.88 0.85 -6.06
C GLU A 69 9.40 1.11 -4.62
N GLY A 70 10.32 1.03 -3.66
CA GLY A 70 10.10 1.40 -2.27
C GLY A 70 9.64 0.29 -1.33
N GLY A 71 9.49 -0.94 -1.85
CA GLY A 71 9.50 -2.14 -1.02
C GLY A 71 10.89 -2.44 -0.46
N LEU A 72 10.97 -3.39 0.47
CA LEU A 72 12.23 -3.84 1.06
C LEU A 72 12.88 -4.98 0.26
N LEU A 73 12.12 -5.66 -0.58
CA LEU A 73 12.61 -6.76 -1.40
C LEU A 73 12.90 -6.28 -2.83
N SER A 74 14.03 -6.73 -3.39
CA SER A 74 14.27 -6.61 -4.83
C SER A 74 13.53 -7.70 -5.60
N ARG A 75 13.34 -7.49 -6.91
CA ARG A 75 12.81 -8.53 -7.82
C ARG A 75 13.64 -9.82 -7.76
N GLN A 76 14.96 -9.68 -7.60
CA GLN A 76 15.86 -10.82 -7.49
C GLN A 76 15.64 -11.57 -6.17
N ASP A 77 15.41 -10.88 -5.06
CA ASP A 77 15.17 -11.53 -3.76
C ASP A 77 13.85 -12.30 -3.74
N MET A 78 12.80 -11.77 -4.37
CA MET A 78 11.54 -12.49 -4.56
C MET A 78 11.71 -13.74 -5.43
N THR A 79 12.49 -13.64 -6.52
CA THR A 79 12.73 -14.77 -7.44
C THR A 79 13.60 -15.85 -6.79
N ASP A 80 14.68 -15.44 -6.12
CA ASP A 80 15.64 -16.33 -5.46
C ASP A 80 15.15 -16.82 -4.09
N ASN A 81 14.00 -16.34 -3.62
CA ASN A 81 13.45 -16.60 -2.29
C ASN A 81 14.41 -16.25 -1.15
N ARG A 82 15.10 -15.12 -1.27
CA ARG A 82 16.05 -14.63 -0.27
C ARG A 82 15.37 -13.66 0.69
N ASP A 83 15.63 -13.85 1.98
CA ASP A 83 15.24 -12.92 3.05
C ASP A 83 13.76 -12.47 3.03
N LEU A 84 12.86 -13.37 2.59
CA LEU A 84 11.43 -13.08 2.53
C LEU A 84 10.88 -12.76 3.93
N PRO A 85 9.92 -11.83 4.10
CA PRO A 85 9.21 -11.66 5.35
C PRO A 85 8.41 -12.91 5.75
N ASP A 86 8.16 -13.06 7.05
CA ASP A 86 7.44 -14.22 7.59
C ASP A 86 6.05 -14.41 6.95
N PHE A 87 5.33 -13.32 6.68
CA PHE A 87 4.01 -13.40 6.07
C PHE A 87 4.05 -13.94 4.64
N ILE A 88 5.10 -13.63 3.86
CA ILE A 88 5.29 -14.19 2.50
C ILE A 88 5.68 -15.66 2.59
N ARG A 89 6.57 -16.03 3.52
CA ARG A 89 6.90 -17.44 3.76
C ARG A 89 5.66 -18.26 4.13
N ALA A 90 4.86 -17.75 5.07
CA ALA A 90 3.63 -18.41 5.50
C ALA A 90 2.64 -18.56 4.34
N PHE A 91 2.47 -17.52 3.51
CA PHE A 91 1.62 -17.59 2.32
C PHE A 91 2.08 -18.68 1.35
N ARG A 92 3.38 -18.81 1.10
CA ARG A 92 3.94 -19.85 0.24
C ARG A 92 3.70 -21.26 0.79
N ASP A 93 3.96 -21.47 2.07
CA ASP A 93 3.73 -22.75 2.72
C ASP A 93 2.25 -23.17 2.66
N GLU A 94 1.33 -22.20 2.78
CA GLU A 94 -0.11 -22.42 2.61
C GLU A 94 -0.47 -22.67 1.13
N TRP A 95 0.14 -21.95 0.20
CA TRP A 95 -0.06 -22.12 -1.23
C TRP A 95 0.29 -23.55 -1.69
N GLU A 96 1.45 -24.07 -1.26
CA GLU A 96 1.89 -25.43 -1.56
C GLU A 96 0.94 -26.50 -1.01
N ARG A 97 0.22 -26.21 0.09
CA ARG A 97 -0.79 -27.09 0.69
C ARG A 97 -2.17 -26.95 0.03
N GLY A 98 -2.38 -25.91 -0.76
CA GLY A 98 -3.65 -25.55 -1.39
C GLY A 98 -4.47 -24.59 -0.53
N ILE A 99 -4.60 -23.35 -0.98
CA ILE A 99 -5.45 -22.33 -0.34
C ILE A 99 -6.88 -22.44 -0.88
N TYR A 100 -7.84 -22.66 0.02
CA TYR A 100 -9.26 -22.71 -0.31
C TYR A 100 -9.89 -21.30 -0.19
N ARG A 101 -9.61 -20.44 -1.17
CA ARG A 101 -10.19 -19.10 -1.33
C ARG A 101 -10.52 -18.87 -2.80
N THR A 102 -11.59 -18.10 -3.07
CA THR A 102 -11.96 -17.72 -4.44
C THR A 102 -10.87 -16.88 -5.09
N TYR A 103 -10.27 -15.95 -4.34
CA TYR A 103 -9.08 -15.22 -4.76
C TYR A 103 -7.95 -15.47 -3.78
N VAL A 104 -6.94 -16.21 -4.22
CA VAL A 104 -5.90 -16.72 -3.32
C VAL A 104 -5.08 -15.59 -2.67
N TYR A 105 -4.85 -14.49 -3.37
CA TYR A 105 -4.08 -13.37 -2.81
C TYR A 105 -4.82 -12.59 -1.72
N ASP A 106 -6.14 -12.77 -1.52
CA ASP A 106 -6.80 -12.24 -0.33
C ASP A 106 -6.14 -12.79 0.94
N ARG A 107 -5.63 -14.03 0.90
CA ARG A 107 -4.86 -14.62 1.99
C ARG A 107 -3.49 -13.97 2.18
N LEU A 108 -2.80 -13.60 1.10
CA LEU A 108 -1.53 -12.85 1.18
C LEU A 108 -1.73 -11.51 1.87
N TRP A 109 -2.77 -10.78 1.48
CA TRP A 109 -3.12 -9.49 2.08
C TRP A 109 -3.57 -9.64 3.54
N GLU A 110 -4.33 -10.69 3.85
CA GLU A 110 -4.70 -11.04 5.23
C GLU A 110 -3.47 -11.23 6.11
N LEU A 111 -2.51 -12.05 5.68
CA LEU A 111 -1.26 -12.31 6.40
C LEU A 111 -0.41 -11.05 6.56
N TYR A 112 -0.29 -10.23 5.51
CA TYR A 112 0.41 -8.94 5.57
C TYR A 112 -0.25 -7.98 6.58
N TYR A 113 -1.57 -7.80 6.50
CA TYR A 113 -2.28 -6.87 7.37
C TYR A 113 -2.24 -7.31 8.83
N SER A 114 -2.35 -8.61 9.12
CA SER A 114 -2.15 -9.14 10.46
C SER A 114 -0.74 -8.82 10.98
N TYR A 115 0.30 -9.13 10.18
CA TYR A 115 1.67 -8.82 10.55
C TYR A 115 1.88 -7.32 10.81
N ALA A 116 1.43 -6.46 9.89
CA ALA A 116 1.64 -5.01 10.01
C ALA A 116 0.87 -4.41 11.19
N HIS A 117 -0.34 -4.91 11.47
CA HIS A 117 -1.13 -4.49 12.62
C HIS A 117 -0.48 -4.93 13.94
N ASP A 118 -0.03 -6.19 14.05
CA ASP A 118 0.66 -6.71 15.24
C ASP A 118 1.94 -5.90 15.54
N VAL A 119 2.71 -5.57 14.50
CA VAL A 119 3.87 -4.68 14.64
C VAL A 119 3.42 -3.31 15.14
N ALA A 120 2.40 -2.71 14.54
CA ALA A 120 1.89 -1.40 14.95
C ALA A 120 1.44 -1.36 16.43
N GLU A 121 0.74 -2.39 16.89
CA GLU A 121 0.30 -2.52 18.28
C GLU A 121 1.48 -2.67 19.25
N ARG A 122 2.46 -3.52 18.94
CA ARG A 122 3.65 -3.73 19.79
C ARG A 122 4.46 -2.46 19.99
N PHE A 123 4.57 -1.63 18.95
CA PHE A 123 5.27 -0.34 19.01
C PHE A 123 4.37 0.83 19.43
N GLY A 124 3.06 0.61 19.62
CA GLY A 124 2.10 1.65 19.98
C GLY A 124 1.96 2.77 18.93
N CYS A 125 2.19 2.45 17.65
CA CYS A 125 2.09 3.41 16.55
C CYS A 125 0.62 3.64 16.17
N ARG A 126 0.04 4.72 16.68
CA ARG A 126 -1.38 5.03 16.50
C ARG A 126 -1.73 5.29 15.04
N PHE A 127 -0.86 5.98 14.31
CA PHE A 127 -1.10 6.24 12.89
C PHE A 127 -1.32 4.94 12.12
N LEU A 128 -0.42 3.97 12.29
CA LEU A 128 -0.47 2.73 11.54
C LEU A 128 -1.65 1.85 11.97
N ILE A 129 -1.94 1.76 13.27
CA ILE A 129 -3.13 1.05 13.78
C ILE A 129 -4.42 1.61 13.15
N ASP A 130 -4.62 2.93 13.27
CA ASP A 130 -5.85 3.59 12.84
C ASP A 130 -5.99 3.59 11.31
N TYR A 131 -4.88 3.74 10.59
CA TYR A 131 -4.85 3.74 9.12
C TYR A 131 -5.04 2.33 8.53
N LEU A 132 -4.35 1.30 9.06
CA LEU A 132 -4.52 -0.07 8.58
C LEU A 132 -5.95 -0.56 8.82
N SER A 133 -6.51 -0.32 10.01
CA SER A 133 -7.92 -0.63 10.28
C SER A 133 -8.85 0.00 9.26
N TRP A 134 -8.59 1.26 8.89
CA TRP A 134 -9.41 1.96 7.88
C TRP A 134 -9.22 1.40 6.46
N GLU A 135 -7.97 1.13 6.04
CA GLU A 135 -7.66 0.63 4.69
C GLU A 135 -8.20 -0.80 4.48
N ILE A 136 -8.15 -1.65 5.50
CA ILE A 136 -8.70 -3.02 5.46
C ILE A 136 -10.21 -2.96 5.25
N GLU A 137 -10.92 -2.16 6.04
CA GLU A 137 -12.37 -1.98 5.91
C GLU A 137 -12.76 -1.37 4.55
N LEU A 138 -11.97 -0.41 4.05
CA LEU A 138 -12.15 0.14 2.71
C LEU A 138 -12.00 -0.95 1.63
N ARG A 139 -10.94 -1.76 1.72
CA ARG A 139 -10.69 -2.85 0.77
C ARG A 139 -11.82 -3.87 0.78
N SER A 140 -12.27 -4.30 1.96
CA SER A 140 -13.41 -5.21 2.12
C SER A 140 -14.69 -4.62 1.53
N SER A 141 -14.93 -3.31 1.73
CA SER A 141 -16.09 -2.62 1.15
C SER A 141 -16.03 -2.52 -0.37
N LEU A 142 -14.85 -2.26 -0.96
CA LEU A 142 -14.64 -2.23 -2.40
C LEU A 142 -14.81 -3.62 -3.02
N ALA A 143 -14.28 -4.66 -2.38
CA ALA A 143 -14.46 -6.04 -2.80
C ALA A 143 -15.95 -6.42 -2.79
N ALA A 144 -16.65 -6.16 -1.67
CA ALA A 144 -18.08 -6.40 -1.55
C ALA A 144 -18.90 -5.66 -2.62
N MET A 145 -18.53 -4.42 -2.94
CA MET A 145 -19.17 -3.66 -4.02
C MET A 145 -19.03 -4.36 -5.37
N ARG A 146 -17.80 -4.74 -5.77
CA ARG A 146 -17.51 -5.40 -7.05
C ARG A 146 -18.19 -6.77 -7.16
N ILE A 147 -18.13 -7.57 -6.10
CA ILE A 147 -18.74 -8.90 -6.04
C ILE A 147 -20.27 -8.81 -6.16
N ARG A 148 -20.90 -7.82 -5.51
CA ARG A 148 -22.35 -7.60 -5.64
C ARG A 148 -22.76 -7.20 -7.05
N GLU A 149 -21.92 -6.46 -7.77
CA GLU A 149 -22.16 -6.13 -9.19
C GLU A 149 -22.03 -7.37 -10.10
N GLU A 150 -21.16 -8.31 -9.74
CA GLU A 150 -20.95 -9.57 -10.47
C GLU A 150 -21.89 -10.72 -10.01
N GLY A 151 -22.66 -10.51 -8.94
CA GLY A 151 -23.59 -11.50 -8.39
C GLY A 151 -22.92 -12.63 -7.59
N GLY A 152 -21.71 -12.43 -7.07
CA GLY A 152 -20.97 -13.40 -6.26
C GLY A 152 -21.29 -13.37 -4.76
N ILE A 153 -20.54 -14.16 -3.98
CA ILE A 153 -20.67 -14.29 -2.52
C ILE A 153 -19.60 -13.41 -1.86
N VAL A 154 -20.02 -12.47 -1.00
CA VAL A 154 -19.13 -11.45 -0.42
C VAL A 154 -18.20 -12.05 0.63
N GLU A 155 -18.71 -13.03 1.38
CA GLU A 155 -18.04 -13.70 2.50
C GLU A 155 -16.75 -14.42 2.06
N ASP A 156 -16.67 -14.83 0.79
CA ASP A 156 -15.50 -15.52 0.25
C ASP A 156 -14.26 -14.62 0.09
N HIS A 157 -14.46 -13.30 0.14
CA HIS A 157 -13.44 -12.27 -0.07
C HIS A 157 -13.22 -11.36 1.15
N ALA A 158 -13.83 -11.68 2.29
CA ALA A 158 -13.61 -10.93 3.52
C ALA A 158 -12.16 -11.10 4.01
N ILE A 159 -11.50 -9.97 4.27
CA ILE A 159 -10.16 -9.90 4.86
C ILE A 159 -10.30 -9.35 6.27
N LEU A 160 -9.83 -10.12 7.27
CA LEU A 160 -9.74 -9.74 8.69
C LEU A 160 -11.00 -9.08 9.28
N GLU A 161 -11.94 -9.90 9.77
CA GLU A 161 -13.25 -9.45 10.27
C GLU A 161 -13.25 -8.80 11.67
N PHE A 162 -12.09 -8.56 12.29
CA PHE A 162 -12.02 -8.10 13.68
C PHE A 162 -12.13 -6.58 13.86
N PHE A 163 -12.09 -5.80 12.77
CA PHE A 163 -12.23 -4.35 12.85
C PHE A 163 -13.68 -3.90 12.93
N HIS A 164 -13.90 -2.72 13.50
CA HIS A 164 -15.24 -2.16 13.63
C HIS A 164 -15.74 -1.73 12.25
N PRO A 165 -16.97 -2.14 11.84
CA PRO A 165 -17.52 -1.76 10.55
C PRO A 165 -17.58 -0.25 10.40
N ARG A 166 -17.03 0.25 9.30
CA ARG A 166 -17.10 1.68 8.94
C ARG A 166 -18.10 1.90 7.81
N ASP A 167 -18.79 3.04 7.85
CA ASP A 167 -19.73 3.40 6.80
C ASP A 167 -19.01 4.06 5.62
N PHE A 168 -18.86 3.31 4.53
CA PHE A 168 -18.34 3.80 3.25
C PHE A 168 -19.43 4.10 2.21
N SER A 169 -20.72 4.07 2.58
CA SER A 169 -21.84 4.17 1.62
C SER A 169 -21.75 5.41 0.72
N ASN A 170 -21.32 6.54 1.28
CA ASN A 170 -21.14 7.78 0.53
C ASN A 170 -20.00 7.66 -0.49
N LEU A 171 -18.85 7.11 -0.09
CA LEU A 171 -17.70 6.90 -0.97
C LEU A 171 -18.07 5.90 -2.08
N MET A 172 -18.70 4.78 -1.74
CA MET A 172 -19.13 3.78 -2.72
C MET A 172 -20.12 4.36 -3.74
N THR A 173 -21.06 5.20 -3.28
CA THR A 173 -21.99 5.89 -4.17
C THR A 173 -21.26 6.87 -5.10
N GLN A 174 -20.30 7.63 -4.57
CA GLN A 174 -19.47 8.52 -5.38
C GLN A 174 -18.70 7.76 -6.45
N LEU A 175 -18.04 6.65 -6.08
CA LEU A 175 -17.25 5.82 -7.00
C LEU A 175 -18.11 5.22 -8.12
N ARG A 176 -19.30 4.68 -7.78
CA ARG A 176 -20.23 4.10 -8.77
C ARG A 176 -20.77 5.12 -9.77
N ASN A 177 -20.86 6.39 -9.38
CA ASN A 177 -21.36 7.44 -10.25
C ASN A 177 -20.28 7.98 -11.21
N GLN A 178 -19.00 7.63 -11.01
CA GLN A 178 -17.93 8.02 -11.92
C GLN A 178 -17.96 7.15 -13.18
N LYS A 179 -18.01 7.81 -14.34
CA LYS A 179 -17.95 7.11 -15.64
C LYS A 179 -16.52 6.81 -16.07
N ASN A 180 -15.56 7.59 -15.59
CA ASN A 180 -14.15 7.43 -15.89
C ASN A 180 -13.46 6.63 -14.77
N PRO A 181 -12.92 5.43 -15.04
CA PRO A 181 -12.22 4.63 -14.03
C PRO A 181 -11.03 5.37 -13.39
N LEU A 182 -10.35 6.24 -14.13
CA LEU A 182 -9.25 7.04 -13.60
C LEU A 182 -9.74 8.09 -12.60
N GLU A 183 -10.91 8.69 -12.82
CA GLU A 183 -11.52 9.63 -11.87
C GLU A 183 -12.01 8.92 -10.60
N ALA A 184 -12.49 7.68 -10.73
CA ALA A 184 -12.84 6.83 -9.59
C ALA A 184 -11.60 6.50 -8.73
N GLU A 185 -10.50 6.07 -9.35
CA GLU A 185 -9.23 5.83 -8.66
C GLU A 185 -8.67 7.11 -8.02
N ARG A 186 -8.81 8.27 -8.68
CA ARG A 186 -8.41 9.56 -8.13
C ARG A 186 -9.19 9.91 -6.87
N ALA A 187 -10.52 9.81 -6.92
CA ALA A 187 -11.37 10.08 -5.76
C ALA A 187 -11.05 9.15 -4.58
N LEU A 188 -10.70 7.90 -4.86
CA LEU A 188 -10.28 6.93 -3.86
C LEU A 188 -8.96 7.34 -3.18
N ASP A 189 -7.93 7.69 -3.96
CA ASP A 189 -6.63 8.08 -3.43
C ASP A 189 -6.66 9.46 -2.74
N GLU A 190 -7.54 10.37 -3.15
CA GLU A 190 -7.82 11.61 -2.41
C GLU A 190 -8.44 11.34 -1.03
N GLU A 191 -9.34 10.36 -0.92
CA GLU A 191 -9.86 9.92 0.38
C GLU A 191 -8.75 9.26 1.22
N ARG A 192 -7.88 8.44 0.63
CA ARG A 192 -6.71 7.87 1.34
C ARG A 192 -5.82 8.97 1.92
N LEU A 193 -5.46 9.97 1.12
CA LEU A 193 -4.67 11.11 1.59
C LEU A 193 -5.34 11.86 2.75
N ARG A 194 -6.65 12.08 2.67
CA ARG A 194 -7.46 12.69 3.73
C ARG A 194 -7.39 11.89 5.02
N GLN A 195 -7.47 10.57 4.93
CA GLN A 195 -7.46 9.68 6.09
C GLN A 195 -6.07 9.54 6.71
N ILE A 196 -5.03 9.51 5.88
CA ILE A 196 -3.65 9.59 6.38
C ILE A 196 -3.45 10.88 7.17
N GLY A 197 -3.90 12.04 6.66
CA GLY A 197 -3.81 13.31 7.38
C GLY A 197 -4.62 13.36 8.68
N ARG A 198 -5.74 12.64 8.76
CA ARG A 198 -6.53 12.51 10.01
C ARG A 198 -5.82 11.66 11.06
N ASN A 199 -5.09 10.63 10.62
CA ASN A 199 -4.45 9.66 11.49
C ASN A 199 -3.00 10.03 11.87
N GLU A 200 -2.38 11.00 11.17
CA GLU A 200 -0.99 11.47 11.37
C GLU A 200 -0.70 11.91 12.81
N GLY A 201 -1.73 12.34 13.56
CA GLY A 201 -1.61 12.82 14.92
C GLY A 201 -1.14 14.27 14.99
N ILE A 202 -0.78 14.72 16.20
CA ILE A 202 -0.49 16.13 16.49
C ILE A 202 1.02 16.45 16.55
N ALA A 203 1.88 15.43 16.55
CA ALA A 203 3.31 15.58 16.76
C ALA A 203 4.07 15.53 15.41
N PRO A 204 4.50 16.67 14.84
CA PRO A 204 5.00 16.75 13.45
C PRO A 204 6.33 16.03 13.18
N PHE A 205 6.94 15.44 14.20
CA PHE A 205 8.24 14.78 14.14
C PHE A 205 8.27 13.47 14.95
N SER A 206 7.11 12.86 15.15
CA SER A 206 6.99 11.51 15.70
C SER A 206 7.20 10.46 14.61
N ILE A 207 7.30 9.20 15.02
CA ILE A 207 7.26 8.08 14.09
C ILE A 207 5.92 8.03 13.32
N ASP A 208 4.81 8.38 13.97
CA ASP A 208 3.50 8.47 13.31
C ASP A 208 3.53 9.47 12.13
N ALA A 209 4.11 10.65 12.33
CA ALA A 209 4.23 11.67 11.29
C ALA A 209 5.16 11.23 10.16
N LEU A 210 6.27 10.56 10.48
CA LEU A 210 7.18 9.99 9.49
C LEU A 210 6.48 8.92 8.63
N LEU A 211 5.75 7.99 9.25
CA LEU A 211 5.04 6.94 8.53
C LEU A 211 3.85 7.50 7.72
N ALA A 212 3.15 8.50 8.22
CA ALA A 212 2.12 9.22 7.48
C ALA A 212 2.71 9.92 6.25
N TYR A 213 3.87 10.56 6.39
CA TYR A 213 4.61 11.12 5.27
C TYR A 213 4.98 10.06 4.23
N VAL A 214 5.53 8.91 4.65
CA VAL A 214 5.88 7.80 3.76
C VAL A 214 4.63 7.27 3.03
N ALA A 215 3.52 7.05 3.73
CA ALA A 215 2.27 6.58 3.15
C ALA A 215 1.71 7.56 2.09
N ARG A 216 1.72 8.88 2.37
CA ARG A 216 1.33 9.90 1.37
C ARG A 216 2.26 9.86 0.16
N SER A 217 3.57 9.78 0.39
CA SER A 217 4.56 9.77 -0.70
C SER A 217 4.37 8.60 -1.67
N ALA A 218 3.95 7.44 -1.17
CA ALA A 218 3.61 6.28 -2.00
C ALA A 218 2.42 6.57 -2.94
N ILE A 219 1.39 7.28 -2.44
CA ILE A 219 0.23 7.68 -3.24
C ILE A 219 0.64 8.70 -4.31
N TYR A 220 1.38 9.74 -3.95
CA TYR A 220 1.85 10.72 -4.93
C TYR A 220 2.75 10.09 -5.99
N SER A 221 3.64 9.18 -5.61
CA SER A 221 4.49 8.45 -6.55
C SER A 221 3.70 7.58 -7.50
N ARG A 222 2.66 6.89 -7.03
CA ARG A 222 1.74 6.16 -7.89
C ARG A 222 1.11 7.09 -8.93
N TRP A 223 0.65 8.27 -8.53
CA TRP A 223 0.02 9.21 -9.45
C TRP A 223 0.98 9.83 -10.44
N GLU A 224 2.21 10.14 -10.05
CA GLU A 224 3.27 10.54 -10.97
C GLU A 224 3.50 9.47 -12.05
N MET A 225 3.55 8.18 -11.67
CA MET A 225 3.69 7.09 -12.65
C MET A 225 2.48 6.95 -13.57
N ILE A 226 1.27 7.15 -13.06
CA ILE A 226 0.03 7.07 -13.86
C ILE A 226 -0.06 8.25 -14.85
N THR A 227 0.43 9.44 -14.48
CA THR A 227 0.38 10.64 -15.32
C THR A 227 1.59 10.83 -16.22
N GLN A 228 2.65 10.04 -16.04
CA GLN A 228 3.76 10.00 -16.98
C GLN A 228 3.24 9.64 -18.37
N ASP A 229 3.57 10.47 -19.36
CA ASP A 229 3.18 10.25 -20.74
C ASP A 229 3.60 8.84 -21.17
N PHE A 230 2.65 8.11 -21.75
CA PHE A 230 2.94 6.83 -22.40
C PHE A 230 3.94 7.11 -23.52
N ASP A 231 5.19 6.65 -23.36
CA ASP A 231 6.19 6.79 -24.40
C ASP A 231 5.85 5.84 -25.56
N ILE A 232 5.06 6.36 -26.50
CA ILE A 232 4.67 5.69 -27.73
C ILE A 232 5.92 5.27 -28.53
N GLU A 233 7.02 6.01 -28.43
CA GLU A 233 8.26 5.62 -29.12
C GLU A 233 8.84 4.34 -28.53
N THR A 234 8.96 4.24 -27.20
CA THR A 234 9.43 3.01 -26.55
C THR A 234 8.54 1.79 -26.88
N TYR A 235 7.21 1.98 -26.99
CA TYR A 235 6.27 0.91 -27.35
C TYR A 235 6.36 0.49 -28.83
N LEU A 236 6.54 1.43 -29.75
CA LEU A 236 6.68 1.15 -31.18
C LEU A 236 8.04 0.52 -31.52
N TRP A 237 9.09 0.86 -30.77
CA TRP A 237 10.46 0.35 -31.00
C TRP A 237 10.76 -0.98 -30.31
N HIS A 238 10.03 -1.36 -29.24
CA HIS A 238 10.18 -2.66 -28.58
C HIS A 238 9.17 -3.73 -29.01
N GLY A 239 8.45 -3.48 -30.12
CA GLY A 239 7.69 -4.51 -30.82
C GLY A 239 6.42 -4.87 -30.08
N GLY A 240 5.34 -4.16 -30.39
CA GLY A 240 3.99 -4.65 -30.14
C GLY A 240 3.81 -6.02 -30.81
N SER A 241 3.92 -7.09 -30.03
CA SER A 241 3.44 -8.41 -30.44
C SER A 241 1.97 -8.52 -30.00
N MET A 242 1.09 -8.57 -31.00
CA MET A 242 -0.24 -9.19 -30.88
C MET A 242 -0.14 -10.59 -30.30
#